data_AF-A0AAX6HZJ3-F1
#
_entry.id   AF-A0AAX6HZJ3-F1
#
_cell.length_a   1.000
_cell.length_b   1.000
_cell.length_c   1.000
_cell.angle_alpha   90.00
_cell.angle_beta   90.00
_cell.angle_gamma   90.00
#
_symmetry.space_group_name_H-M   'P 1'
#
loop_
_entity.id
_entity.type
_entity.pdbx_description
1 polymer ?
#
loop_
_entity_poly.entity_id
_entity_poly.type
_entity_poly.pdbx_seq_one_letter_code
_entity_poly.pdbx_strand_id
1 'polypeptide(L)'
;MRDPISGEKPPPDEIWLKQHTKKNKEGELQWSDLISKEVHEKLHDLVIQQEEVDPEAQLTHDEILLQVLGQKSGYFRGKGAGIRPPTKRTRYLDNMQEEVQKAIESARESMIESVKADVMKNLQEEMRANASDELRAEIRKSVEDDIRNDLTIQIQGQFNAMFQARMTAFFGSTTQSADISVPSNTRATNSGH
;
A
#
# COMPACT_ATOMS: atom_id res chain seq x y z
N MET A 1 49.73 -18.84 -23.60
CA MET A 1 50.15 -20.21 -23.25
C MET A 1 48.86 -20.96 -22.98
N ARG A 2 48.53 -21.96 -23.79
CA ARG A 2 47.41 -22.88 -23.58
C ARG A 2 48.02 -24.26 -23.48
N ASP A 3 47.43 -25.14 -22.68
CA ASP A 3 47.95 -26.49 -22.57
C ASP A 3 47.85 -27.19 -23.92
N PRO A 4 48.95 -27.78 -24.42
CA PRO A 4 48.99 -28.37 -25.76
C PRO A 4 48.10 -29.63 -25.89
N ILE A 5 47.56 -30.13 -24.79
CA ILE A 5 46.75 -31.35 -24.71
C ILE A 5 45.28 -31.01 -24.42
N SER A 6 44.96 -30.12 -23.48
CA SER A 6 43.57 -29.75 -23.15
C SER A 6 43.07 -28.50 -23.88
N GLY A 7 43.96 -27.63 -24.35
CA GLY A 7 43.60 -26.33 -24.94
C GLY A 7 43.09 -25.29 -23.93
N GLU A 8 42.98 -25.66 -22.66
CA GLU A 8 42.53 -24.77 -21.58
C GLU A 8 43.60 -23.73 -21.25
N LYS A 9 43.15 -22.56 -20.77
CA LYS A 9 44.06 -21.54 -20.25
C LYS A 9 44.47 -21.99 -18.85
N PRO A 10 45.77 -22.00 -18.50
CA PRO A 10 46.18 -22.25 -17.13
C PRO A 10 45.56 -21.22 -16.17
N PRO A 11 45.50 -21.52 -14.87
CA PRO A 11 44.96 -20.63 -13.85
C PRO A 11 45.59 -19.22 -13.90
N PRO A 12 44.80 -18.16 -13.57
CA PRO A 12 45.27 -16.77 -13.62
C PRO A 12 46.53 -16.49 -12.81
N ASP A 13 46.67 -17.08 -11.63
CA ASP A 13 47.80 -16.94 -10.71
C ASP A 13 49.08 -17.54 -11.29
N GLU A 14 49.02 -18.72 -11.91
CA GLU A 14 50.17 -19.31 -12.59
C GLU A 14 50.70 -18.46 -13.75
N ILE A 15 49.77 -17.93 -14.56
CA ILE A 15 50.12 -17.05 -15.68
C ILE A 15 50.81 -15.80 -15.14
N TRP A 16 50.25 -15.23 -14.07
CA TRP A 16 50.79 -14.05 -13.43
C TRP A 16 52.19 -14.29 -12.85
N LEU A 17 52.39 -15.41 -12.14
CA LEU A 17 53.68 -15.84 -11.59
C LEU A 17 54.75 -15.91 -12.69
N LYS A 18 54.44 -16.59 -13.80
CA LYS A 18 55.37 -16.76 -14.94
C LYS A 18 55.71 -15.42 -15.61
N GLN A 19 54.79 -14.46 -15.64
CA GLN A 19 55.01 -13.16 -16.27
C GLN A 19 55.76 -12.17 -15.39
N HIS A 20 55.64 -12.29 -14.06
CA HIS A 20 56.16 -11.29 -13.11
C HIS A 20 57.28 -11.80 -12.21
N THR A 21 57.76 -13.03 -12.42
CA THR A 21 58.97 -13.55 -11.78
C THR A 21 60.06 -13.87 -12.80
N LYS A 22 61.31 -13.80 -12.34
CA LYS A 22 62.49 -14.19 -13.10
C LYS A 22 63.35 -15.12 -12.25
N LYS A 23 64.05 -16.06 -12.88
CA LYS A 23 65.04 -16.90 -12.18
C LYS A 23 66.31 -16.08 -11.91
N ASN A 24 66.77 -16.08 -10.66
CA ASN A 24 68.06 -15.49 -10.30
C ASN A 24 69.22 -16.44 -10.73
N LYS A 25 70.47 -16.04 -10.49
CA LYS A 25 71.66 -16.84 -10.83
C LYS A 25 71.73 -18.17 -10.07
N GLU A 26 71.01 -18.29 -8.97
CA GLU A 26 70.91 -19.48 -8.10
C GLU A 26 69.72 -20.38 -8.50
N GLY A 27 68.93 -19.97 -9.50
CA GLY A 27 67.77 -20.71 -10.00
C GLY A 27 66.46 -20.45 -9.25
N GLU A 28 66.47 -19.61 -8.21
CA GLU A 28 65.29 -19.23 -7.43
C GLU A 28 64.44 -18.16 -8.14
N LEU A 29 63.13 -18.19 -7.91
CA LEU A 29 62.21 -17.23 -8.49
C LEU A 29 62.21 -15.93 -7.69
N GLN A 30 62.60 -14.84 -8.35
CA GLN A 30 62.56 -13.49 -7.81
C GLN A 30 61.43 -12.69 -8.48
N TRP A 31 60.60 -12.04 -7.67
CA TRP A 31 59.56 -11.11 -8.13
C TRP A 31 60.15 -9.87 -8.78
N SER A 32 59.47 -9.36 -9.81
CA SER A 32 59.86 -8.12 -10.51
C SER A 32 59.65 -6.89 -9.64
N ASP A 33 58.62 -6.90 -8.80
CA ASP A 33 58.19 -5.82 -7.94
C ASP A 33 57.25 -6.33 -6.83
N LEU A 34 57.10 -5.56 -5.76
CA LEU A 34 56.26 -5.92 -4.61
C LEU A 34 54.77 -5.93 -4.95
N ILE A 35 54.33 -5.07 -5.87
CA ILE A 35 52.93 -4.99 -6.29
C ILE A 35 52.54 -6.27 -7.04
N SER A 36 53.39 -6.75 -7.94
CA SER A 36 53.16 -8.03 -8.63
C SER A 36 53.08 -9.21 -7.67
N LYS A 37 53.85 -9.21 -6.58
CA LYS A 37 53.75 -10.25 -5.55
C LYS A 37 52.40 -10.20 -4.83
N GLU A 38 51.95 -9.02 -4.42
CA GLU A 38 50.64 -8.83 -3.76
C GLU A 38 49.47 -9.22 -4.68
N VAL A 39 49.56 -8.85 -5.97
CA VAL A 39 48.55 -9.23 -6.98
C VAL A 39 48.52 -10.74 -7.17
N HIS A 40 49.68 -11.40 -7.18
CA HIS A 40 49.74 -12.86 -7.25
C HIS A 40 49.07 -13.52 -6.04
N GLU A 41 49.38 -13.07 -4.82
CA GLU A 41 48.78 -13.60 -3.60
C GLU A 41 47.25 -13.49 -3.66
N LYS A 42 46.72 -12.33 -4.08
CA LYS A 42 45.28 -12.12 -4.27
C LYS A 42 44.67 -13.02 -5.35
N LEU A 43 45.37 -13.24 -6.47
CA LEU A 43 44.90 -14.15 -7.52
C LEU A 43 44.89 -15.59 -7.03
N HIS A 44 45.95 -16.02 -6.33
CA HIS A 44 46.08 -17.37 -5.80
C HIS A 44 44.99 -17.68 -4.76
N ASP A 45 44.73 -16.75 -3.84
CA ASP A 45 43.67 -16.89 -2.83
C ASP A 45 42.29 -17.04 -3.48
N LEU A 46 42.00 -16.27 -4.54
CA LEU A 46 40.73 -16.39 -5.25
C LEU A 46 40.63 -17.69 -6.02
N VAL A 47 41.70 -18.16 -6.67
CA VAL A 47 41.70 -19.44 -7.38
C VAL A 47 41.41 -20.59 -6.43
N ILE A 48 42.09 -20.63 -5.26
CA ILE A 48 41.82 -21.65 -4.23
C ILE A 48 40.37 -21.58 -3.74
N GLN A 49 39.85 -20.37 -3.48
CA GLN A 49 38.45 -20.22 -3.05
C GLN A 49 37.44 -20.70 -4.10
N GLN A 50 37.76 -20.56 -5.39
CA GLN A 50 36.88 -21.02 -6.47
C GLN A 50 36.91 -22.54 -6.67
N GLU A 51 38.00 -23.23 -6.30
CA GLU A 51 38.07 -24.70 -6.36
C GLU A 51 37.06 -25.38 -5.41
N GLU A 52 36.67 -24.72 -4.32
CA GLU A 52 35.67 -25.21 -3.36
C GLU A 52 34.22 -24.85 -3.73
N VAL A 53 34.00 -23.99 -4.72
CA VAL A 53 32.67 -23.51 -5.16
C VAL A 53 32.09 -24.46 -6.21
N ASP A 54 30.77 -24.65 -6.19
CA ASP A 54 30.01 -25.42 -7.18
C ASP A 54 30.35 -24.95 -8.61
N PRO A 55 30.71 -25.83 -9.57
CA PRO A 55 31.08 -25.48 -10.94
C PRO A 55 30.12 -24.55 -11.68
N GLU A 56 28.82 -24.53 -11.33
CA GLU A 56 27.86 -23.58 -11.94
C GLU A 56 28.00 -22.13 -11.43
N ALA A 57 28.66 -21.92 -10.28
CA ALA A 57 28.86 -20.62 -9.65
C ALA A 57 30.33 -20.15 -9.67
N GLN A 58 31.23 -20.90 -10.31
CA GLN A 58 32.64 -20.55 -10.41
C GLN A 58 32.86 -19.34 -11.32
N LEU A 59 33.61 -18.37 -10.82
CA LEU A 59 34.08 -17.21 -11.57
C LEU A 59 34.99 -17.68 -12.71
N THR A 60 34.77 -17.12 -13.89
CA THR A 60 35.67 -17.34 -15.02
C THR A 60 37.04 -16.73 -14.74
N HIS A 61 38.09 -17.25 -15.39
CA HIS A 61 39.45 -16.73 -15.25
C HIS A 61 39.54 -15.22 -15.53
N ASP A 62 38.74 -14.71 -16.49
CA ASP A 62 38.72 -13.30 -16.84
C ASP A 62 38.00 -12.46 -15.76
N GLU A 63 37.00 -12.99 -15.07
CA GLU A 63 36.33 -12.34 -13.93
C GLU A 63 37.23 -12.27 -12.69
N ILE A 64 37.97 -13.34 -12.38
CA ILE A 64 38.98 -13.35 -11.31
C ILE A 64 40.03 -12.26 -11.57
N LEU A 65 40.50 -12.15 -12.82
CA LEU A 65 41.45 -11.09 -13.21
C LEU A 65 40.84 -9.69 -13.06
N LEU A 66 39.58 -9.49 -13.44
CA LEU A 66 38.89 -8.21 -13.29
C LEU A 66 38.68 -7.83 -11.83
N GLN A 67 38.46 -8.80 -10.95
CA GLN A 67 38.29 -8.56 -9.51
C GLN A 67 39.59 -8.08 -8.86
N VAL A 68 40.75 -8.65 -9.25
CA VAL A 68 42.05 -8.27 -8.67
C VAL A 68 42.65 -7.04 -9.35
N LEU A 69 42.63 -6.98 -10.67
CA LEU A 69 43.27 -5.90 -11.45
C LEU A 69 42.35 -4.70 -11.67
N GLY A 70 41.06 -4.84 -11.38
CA GLY A 70 40.02 -3.87 -11.67
C GLY A 70 39.58 -3.86 -13.14
N GLN A 71 38.53 -3.10 -13.44
CA GLN A 71 38.14 -2.83 -14.82
C GLN A 71 39.25 -2.03 -15.50
N LYS A 72 39.89 -2.63 -16.51
CA LYS A 72 40.93 -1.96 -17.29
C LYS A 72 40.35 -0.67 -17.90
N SER A 73 40.80 0.48 -17.42
CA SER A 73 40.48 1.79 -18.01
C SER A 73 40.86 1.78 -19.50
N GLY A 74 39.88 2.09 -20.34
CA GLY A 74 39.98 1.94 -21.79
C GLY A 74 40.84 3.03 -22.47
N TYR A 75 41.45 2.61 -23.59
CA TYR A 75 42.26 3.36 -24.58
C TYR A 75 43.72 3.66 -24.23
N PHE A 76 44.60 2.75 -24.68
CA PHE A 76 45.99 3.08 -25.01
C PHE A 76 46.09 3.36 -26.52
N ARG A 77 46.51 4.58 -26.88
CA ARG A 77 46.70 5.00 -28.27
C ARG A 77 47.62 3.99 -28.99
N GLY A 78 47.10 3.33 -30.03
CA GLY A 78 47.85 2.37 -30.85
C GLY A 78 47.66 0.87 -30.55
N LYS A 79 46.81 0.48 -29.59
CA LYS A 79 46.55 -0.94 -29.25
C LYS A 79 45.07 -1.31 -29.43
N GLY A 80 44.63 -1.44 -30.68
CA GLY A 80 43.35 -2.09 -31.04
C GLY A 80 42.06 -1.38 -30.60
N ALA A 81 40.91 -1.96 -30.97
CA ALA A 81 39.57 -1.40 -30.79
C ALA A 81 39.12 -1.43 -29.32
N GLY A 82 39.64 -0.50 -28.52
CA GLY A 82 38.97 -0.11 -27.28
C GLY A 82 37.58 0.46 -27.59
N ILE A 83 36.66 0.36 -26.63
CA ILE A 83 35.32 0.98 -26.71
C ILE A 83 35.53 2.44 -27.14
N ARG A 84 35.02 2.78 -28.32
CA ARG A 84 35.15 4.14 -28.85
C ARG A 84 34.37 5.06 -27.93
N PRO A 85 34.97 6.17 -27.44
CA PRO A 85 34.22 7.12 -26.65
C PRO A 85 33.01 7.62 -27.46
N PRO A 86 31.85 7.81 -26.81
CA PRO A 86 30.64 8.23 -27.51
C PRO A 86 30.91 9.52 -28.27
N THR A 87 30.50 9.52 -29.54
CA THR A 87 30.72 10.68 -30.42
C THR A 87 29.92 11.88 -29.93
N LYS A 88 30.30 13.10 -30.32
CA LYS A 88 29.54 14.32 -30.00
C LYS A 88 28.05 14.20 -30.36
N ARG A 89 27.76 13.54 -31.49
CA ARG A 89 26.38 13.27 -31.95
C ARG A 89 25.65 12.29 -31.03
N THR A 90 26.33 11.23 -30.59
CA THR A 90 25.75 10.26 -29.63
C THR A 90 25.38 10.96 -28.33
N ARG A 91 26.29 11.75 -27.75
CA ARG A 91 26.00 12.50 -26.51
C ARG A 91 24.85 13.48 -26.66
N TYR A 92 24.75 14.15 -27.81
CA TYR A 92 23.63 15.07 -28.06
C TYR A 92 22.27 14.34 -28.11
N LEU A 93 22.23 13.14 -28.70
CA LEU A 93 21.02 12.32 -28.74
C LEU A 93 20.64 11.78 -27.37
N ASP A 94 21.62 11.31 -26.58
CA ASP A 94 21.40 10.85 -25.21
C ASP A 94 20.84 11.99 -24.34
N ASN A 95 21.44 13.18 -24.42
CA ASN A 95 20.94 14.35 -23.68
C ASN A 95 19.50 14.72 -24.10
N MET A 96 19.18 14.67 -25.40
CA MET A 96 17.82 14.89 -25.87
C MET A 96 16.84 13.83 -25.36
N GLN A 97 17.26 12.55 -25.30
CA GLN A 97 16.43 11.49 -24.73
C GLN A 97 16.20 11.71 -23.23
N GLU A 98 17.21 12.10 -22.47
CA GLU A 98 17.08 12.43 -21.05
C GLU A 98 16.12 13.61 -20.83
N GLU A 99 16.20 14.66 -21.64
CA GLU A 99 15.27 15.80 -21.57
C GLU A 99 13.82 15.39 -21.87
N VAL A 100 13.62 14.57 -22.91
CA VAL A 100 12.28 14.03 -23.25
C VAL A 100 11.76 13.15 -22.12
N GLN A 101 12.59 12.29 -21.56
CA GLN A 101 12.21 11.40 -20.46
C GLN A 101 11.80 12.20 -19.22
N LYS A 102 12.58 13.23 -18.87
CA LYS A 102 12.27 14.13 -17.76
C LYS A 102 10.96 14.90 -17.98
N ALA A 103 10.70 15.33 -19.21
CA ALA A 103 9.44 15.99 -19.56
C ALA A 103 8.24 15.04 -19.42
N ILE A 104 8.38 13.77 -19.84
CA ILE A 104 7.35 12.73 -19.67
C ILE A 104 7.09 12.48 -18.19
N GLU A 105 8.14 12.33 -17.39
CA GLU A 105 8.01 12.08 -15.94
C GLU A 105 7.31 13.25 -15.24
N SER A 106 7.72 14.49 -15.54
CA SER A 106 7.08 15.68 -14.99
C SER A 106 5.60 15.80 -15.39
N ALA A 107 5.27 15.52 -16.65
CA ALA A 107 3.88 15.52 -17.11
C ALA A 107 3.04 14.44 -16.42
N ARG A 108 3.62 13.24 -16.22
CA ARG A 108 2.97 12.15 -15.51
C ARG A 108 2.70 12.50 -14.05
N GLU A 109 3.67 13.06 -13.34
CA GLU A 109 3.52 13.51 -11.96
C GLU A 109 2.42 14.57 -11.83
N SER A 110 2.44 15.57 -12.73
CA SER A 110 1.41 16.61 -12.76
C SER A 110 0.01 16.03 -13.00
N MET A 111 -0.12 15.04 -13.88
CA MET A 111 -1.39 14.38 -14.16
C MET A 111 -1.88 13.56 -12.94
N ILE A 112 -0.99 12.85 -12.27
CA ILE A 112 -1.33 12.08 -11.06
C ILE A 112 -1.84 13.01 -9.96
N GLU A 113 -1.16 14.13 -9.73
CA GLU A 113 -1.57 15.08 -8.69
C GLU A 113 -2.91 15.74 -9.01
N SER A 114 -3.12 16.11 -10.28
CA SER A 114 -4.41 16.61 -10.78
C SER A 114 -5.54 15.61 -10.53
N VAL A 115 -5.37 14.37 -10.96
CA VAL A 115 -6.40 13.33 -10.81
C VAL A 115 -6.67 13.06 -9.34
N LYS A 116 -5.64 13.02 -8.50
CA LYS A 116 -5.78 12.82 -7.06
C LYS A 116 -6.57 13.96 -6.41
N ALA A 117 -6.27 15.21 -6.76
CA ALA A 117 -7.01 16.37 -6.26
C ALA A 117 -8.49 16.33 -6.66
N ASP A 118 -8.77 16.01 -7.92
CA ASP A 118 -10.15 15.90 -8.42
C ASP A 118 -10.92 14.76 -7.75
N VAL A 119 -10.30 13.58 -7.60
CA VAL A 119 -10.91 12.44 -6.90
C VAL A 119 -11.20 12.78 -5.45
N MET A 120 -10.26 13.40 -4.72
CA MET A 120 -10.48 13.79 -3.33
C MET A 120 -11.60 14.81 -3.19
N LYS A 121 -11.64 15.81 -4.07
CA LYS A 121 -12.70 16.82 -4.07
C LYS A 121 -14.07 16.19 -4.33
N ASN A 122 -14.19 15.38 -5.38
CA ASN A 122 -15.45 14.74 -5.74
C ASN A 122 -15.94 13.80 -4.63
N LEU A 123 -15.05 12.98 -4.06
CA LEU A 123 -15.40 12.09 -2.95
C LEU A 123 -15.89 12.88 -1.73
N GLN A 124 -15.24 14.00 -1.41
CA GLN A 124 -15.64 14.84 -0.30
C GLN A 124 -16.99 15.52 -0.55
N GLU A 125 -17.27 15.97 -1.77
CA GLU A 125 -18.55 16.53 -2.16
C GLU A 125 -19.67 15.48 -2.10
N GLU A 126 -19.45 14.28 -2.64
CA GLU A 126 -20.41 13.18 -2.56
C GLU A 126 -20.70 12.76 -1.12
N MET A 127 -19.67 12.61 -0.28
CA MET A 127 -19.86 12.28 1.14
C MET A 127 -20.69 13.35 1.87
N ARG A 128 -20.44 14.64 1.59
CA ARG A 128 -21.21 15.73 2.19
C ARG A 128 -22.66 15.75 1.72
N ALA A 129 -22.88 15.57 0.42
CA ALA A 129 -24.21 15.54 -0.17
C ALA A 129 -25.02 14.37 0.42
N ASN A 130 -24.46 13.16 0.40
CA ASN A 130 -25.11 11.96 0.92
C ASN A 130 -25.41 12.09 2.42
N ALA A 131 -24.45 12.55 3.23
CA ALA A 131 -24.68 12.75 4.66
C ALA A 131 -25.76 13.82 4.93
N SER A 132 -25.80 14.89 4.16
CA SER A 132 -26.82 15.93 4.29
C SER A 132 -28.21 15.41 3.90
N ASP A 133 -28.31 14.63 2.83
CA ASP A 133 -29.58 14.10 2.36
C ASP A 133 -30.11 13.01 3.29
N GLU A 134 -29.23 12.16 3.82
CA GLU A 134 -29.60 11.14 4.80
C GLU A 134 -30.08 11.76 6.12
N LEU A 135 -29.36 12.76 6.65
CA LEU A 135 -29.80 13.49 7.85
C LEU A 135 -31.14 14.19 7.63
N ARG A 136 -31.34 14.79 6.45
CA ARG A 136 -32.62 15.44 6.11
C ARG A 136 -33.76 14.43 6.02
N ALA A 137 -33.53 13.27 5.40
CA ALA A 137 -34.53 12.22 5.29
C ALA A 137 -34.92 11.68 6.66
N GLU A 138 -33.95 11.46 7.55
CA GLU A 138 -34.19 10.96 8.91
C GLU A 138 -34.97 11.98 9.75
N ILE A 139 -34.55 13.25 9.76
CA ILE A 139 -35.28 14.32 10.46
C ILE A 139 -36.71 14.43 9.93
N ARG A 140 -36.89 14.40 8.61
CA ARG A 140 -38.21 14.49 7.99
C ARG A 140 -39.13 13.36 8.47
N LYS A 141 -38.63 12.13 8.41
CA LYS A 141 -39.39 10.95 8.83
C LYS A 141 -39.75 11.01 10.32
N SER A 142 -38.78 11.35 11.17
CA SER A 142 -39.02 11.50 12.62
C SER A 142 -40.11 12.54 12.89
N VAL A 143 -40.02 13.71 12.27
CA VAL A 143 -41.01 14.79 12.44
C VAL A 143 -42.39 14.36 11.93
N GLU A 144 -42.46 13.68 10.79
CA GLU A 144 -43.73 13.17 10.25
C GLU A 144 -44.37 12.13 11.18
N ASP A 145 -43.58 11.22 11.74
CA ASP A 145 -44.06 10.19 12.66
C ASP A 145 -44.50 10.80 14.00
N ASP A 146 -43.75 11.76 14.55
CA ASP A 146 -44.11 12.48 15.78
C ASP A 146 -45.43 13.25 15.61
N ILE A 147 -45.57 14.00 14.51
CA ILE A 147 -46.81 14.74 14.19
C ILE A 147 -47.99 13.76 14.03
N ARG A 148 -47.79 12.67 13.29
CA ARG A 148 -48.84 11.66 13.07
C ARG A 148 -49.30 11.03 14.37
N ASN A 149 -48.36 10.66 15.24
CA ASN A 149 -48.65 10.05 16.53
C ASN A 149 -49.38 11.02 17.45
N ASP A 150 -48.88 12.25 17.58
CA ASP A 150 -49.50 13.28 18.43
C ASP A 150 -50.94 13.59 17.99
N LEU A 151 -51.15 13.79 16.68
CA LEU A 151 -52.48 13.99 16.12
C LEU A 151 -53.41 12.79 16.40
N THR A 152 -52.90 11.57 16.28
CA THR A 152 -53.69 10.35 16.54
C THR A 152 -54.11 10.28 18.01
N ILE A 153 -53.18 10.55 18.93
CA ILE A 153 -53.45 10.56 20.38
C ILE A 153 -54.45 11.67 20.72
N GLN A 154 -54.30 12.87 20.15
CA GLN A 154 -55.24 13.97 20.36
C GLN A 154 -56.65 13.63 19.89
N ILE A 155 -56.79 13.12 18.66
CA ILE A 155 -58.09 12.78 18.08
C ILE A 155 -58.77 11.68 18.91
N GLN A 156 -58.04 10.63 19.28
CA GLN A 156 -58.57 9.55 20.12
C GLN A 156 -58.96 10.05 21.51
N GLY A 157 -58.12 10.88 22.13
CA GLY A 157 -58.38 11.48 23.44
C GLY A 157 -59.62 12.36 23.43
N GLN A 158 -59.74 13.25 22.44
CA GLN A 158 -60.91 14.11 22.27
C GLN A 158 -62.18 13.31 21.98
N PHE A 159 -62.10 12.32 21.09
CA PHE A 159 -63.24 11.45 20.79
C PHE A 159 -63.71 10.69 22.03
N ASN A 160 -62.79 10.07 22.78
CA ASN A 160 -63.10 9.34 24.01
C ASN A 160 -63.71 10.26 25.07
N ALA A 161 -63.15 11.45 25.29
CA ALA A 161 -63.67 12.43 26.24
C ALA A 161 -65.09 12.90 25.85
N MET A 162 -65.31 13.21 24.58
CA MET A 162 -66.62 13.62 24.06
C MET A 162 -67.65 12.50 24.17
N PHE A 163 -67.26 11.27 23.81
CA PHE A 163 -68.10 10.09 23.92
C PHE A 163 -68.50 9.82 25.37
N GLN A 164 -67.53 9.83 26.30
CA GLN A 164 -67.80 9.65 27.73
C GLN A 164 -68.71 10.74 28.28
N ALA A 165 -68.43 12.03 27.98
CA ALA A 165 -69.27 13.14 28.42
C ALA A 165 -70.73 12.98 27.96
N ARG A 166 -70.93 12.57 26.69
CA ARG A 166 -72.27 12.30 26.15
C ARG A 166 -72.94 11.10 26.80
N MET A 167 -72.20 10.01 27.01
CA MET A 167 -72.73 8.83 27.70
C MET A 167 -73.11 9.14 29.15
N THR A 168 -72.26 9.85 29.89
CA THR A 168 -72.55 10.28 31.26
C THR A 168 -73.75 11.22 31.33
N ALA A 169 -73.87 12.18 30.41
CA ALA A 169 -75.05 13.06 30.35
C ALA A 169 -76.33 12.27 30.05
N PHE A 170 -76.26 11.31 29.11
CA PHE A 170 -77.38 10.46 28.75
C PHE A 170 -77.83 9.58 29.93
N PHE A 171 -76.93 8.80 30.54
CA PHE A 171 -77.29 7.90 31.65
C PHE A 171 -77.51 8.63 32.99
N GLY A 172 -76.85 9.76 33.23
CA GLY A 172 -77.06 10.59 34.42
C GLY A 172 -78.45 11.22 34.49
N SER A 173 -79.01 11.60 33.33
CA SER A 173 -80.40 12.09 33.25
C SER A 173 -81.43 11.00 33.60
N THR A 174 -81.09 9.74 33.37
CA THR A 174 -81.96 8.58 33.61
C THR A 174 -81.96 8.16 35.08
N THR A 175 -80.82 8.28 35.78
CA THR A 175 -80.72 7.92 37.20
C THR A 175 -81.17 9.05 38.13
N GLN A 176 -81.08 10.31 37.73
CA GLN A 176 -81.60 11.43 38.51
C GLN A 176 -83.15 11.49 38.51
N SER A 177 -83.81 10.82 37.55
CA SER A 177 -85.28 10.65 37.53
C SER A 177 -85.77 9.42 38.30
N ALA A 178 -84.88 8.65 38.92
CA ALA A 178 -85.22 7.47 39.73
C ALA A 178 -84.99 7.75 41.24
N ASP A 179 -85.59 8.83 41.74
CA ASP A 179 -85.75 9.06 43.18
C ASP A 179 -86.88 8.14 43.70
N ILE A 180 -86.58 6.84 43.79
CA ILE A 180 -87.51 5.86 44.38
C ILE A 180 -87.36 5.96 45.90
N SER A 181 -88.19 6.82 46.48
CA SER A 181 -88.46 6.84 47.92
C SER A 181 -88.97 5.47 48.35
N VAL A 182 -88.15 4.72 49.10
CA VAL A 182 -88.58 3.49 49.77
C VAL A 182 -89.19 3.90 51.11
N PRO A 183 -90.50 3.72 51.35
CA PRO A 183 -91.11 4.12 52.61
C PRO A 183 -90.68 3.18 53.74
N SER A 184 -90.15 3.77 54.81
CA SER A 184 -89.92 3.13 56.10
C SER A 184 -91.27 2.70 56.68
N ASN A 185 -91.57 1.39 56.67
CA ASN A 185 -92.74 0.87 57.40
C ASN A 185 -92.29 0.13 58.66
N THR A 186 -92.23 0.87 59.76
CA THR A 186 -92.29 0.32 61.11
C THR A 186 -93.67 -0.29 61.36
N ARG A 187 -93.74 -1.60 61.65
CA ARG A 187 -94.84 -2.12 62.47
C ARG A 187 -94.35 -3.24 63.38
N ALA A 188 -94.44 -2.94 64.67
CA ALA A 188 -94.19 -3.82 65.79
C ALA A 188 -95.38 -4.75 66.07
N THR A 189 -95.07 -5.83 66.84
CA THR A 189 -95.96 -6.64 67.71
C THR A 189 -97.02 -7.53 67.03
N ASN A 190 -97.44 -8.69 67.53
CA ASN A 190 -97.06 -9.65 68.58
C ASN A 190 -98.20 -10.71 68.58
N SER A 191 -97.96 -11.91 69.15
CA SER A 191 -98.96 -12.92 69.58
C SER A 191 -99.69 -13.68 68.45
N GLY A 192 -99.82 -15.01 68.44
CA GLY A 192 -99.71 -16.02 69.48
C GLY A 192 -100.95 -16.93 69.39
N HIS A 193 -100.76 -18.20 69.04
CA HIS A 193 -101.45 -19.39 69.55
C HIS A 193 -100.86 -20.66 68.94
#